data_AF-A0A078QKE0-F1
#
_entry.id   AF-A0A078QKE0-F1
#
_cell.length_a   1.000
_cell.length_b   1.000
_cell.length_c   1.000
_cell.angle_alpha   90.00
_cell.angle_beta   90.00
_cell.angle_gamma   90.00
#
_symmetry.space_group_name_H-M   'P 1'
#
loop_
_entity.id
_entity.type
_entity.pdbx_description
1 polymer ?
#
loop_
_entity_poly.entity_id
_entity_poly.type
_entity_poly.pdbx_seq_one_letter_code
_entity_poly.pdbx_strand_id
1 'polypeptide(L)'
;MWLQYGEVGNALFCLEKQGVQYYYFAEKWTDKILYDKGNTYPHNTVIELDYTAKLKSEEYLSDDSPFFFSDVDFDGEEEFIINRYKSGSRDSNAYDVYDVSPYGYFIQKTEVPFTELENGQCKFDSENKTITVFGSNGWNNAIRHIYQLKDRKFELVQSE
;
A
#
# COMPACT_ATOMS: atom_id res chain seq x y z
N MET A 1 -23.82 6.47 7.65
CA MET A 1 -22.66 6.01 6.87
C MET A 1 -22.15 4.78 7.58
N TRP A 2 -22.30 3.59 6.99
CA TRP A 2 -21.86 2.34 7.59
C TRP A 2 -20.46 2.05 7.07
N LEU A 3 -19.48 2.02 7.96
CA LEU A 3 -18.09 1.65 7.65
C LEU A 3 -18.07 0.15 7.32
N GLN A 4 -17.35 -0.25 6.26
CA GLN A 4 -17.07 -1.68 6.03
C GLN A 4 -16.24 -2.25 7.19
N TYR A 5 -16.29 -3.56 7.40
CA TYR A 5 -15.50 -4.25 8.43
C TYR A 5 -14.02 -3.83 8.35
N GLY A 6 -13.52 -3.13 9.37
CA GLY A 6 -12.14 -2.66 9.44
C GLY A 6 -11.89 -1.20 9.03
N GLU A 7 -12.86 -0.52 8.41
CA GLU A 7 -12.74 0.92 8.11
C GLU A 7 -12.88 1.72 9.41
N VAL A 8 -11.82 2.46 9.77
CA VAL A 8 -11.73 3.28 11.00
C VAL A 8 -12.18 4.72 10.76
N GLY A 9 -12.32 5.14 9.49
CA GLY A 9 -12.76 6.48 9.07
C GLY A 9 -11.63 7.32 8.50
N ASN A 10 -11.74 8.64 8.60
CA ASN A 10 -10.73 9.57 8.10
C ASN A 10 -9.51 9.61 9.02
N ALA A 11 -8.30 9.71 8.47
CA ALA A 11 -7.05 9.86 9.22
C ALA A 11 -6.18 11.00 8.64
N LEU A 12 -5.42 11.67 9.50
CA LEU A 12 -4.37 12.63 9.12
C LEU A 12 -3.02 12.05 9.54
N PHE A 13 -2.17 11.74 8.58
CA PHE A 13 -0.78 11.35 8.79
C PHE A 13 0.07 12.60 8.92
N CYS A 14 0.91 12.65 9.95
CA CYS A 14 1.97 13.62 10.11
C CYS A 14 3.29 12.85 10.10
N LEU A 15 4.05 12.98 9.01
CA LEU A 15 5.35 12.33 8.84
C LEU A 15 6.44 13.37 9.08
N GLU A 16 7.35 13.11 10.01
CA GLU A 16 8.47 14.01 10.29
C GLU A 16 9.80 13.40 9.82
N LYS A 17 10.57 14.18 9.05
CA LYS A 17 11.94 13.82 8.66
C LYS A 17 12.84 15.02 8.90
N GLN A 18 13.80 14.88 9.81
CA GLN A 18 14.82 15.91 10.12
C GLN A 18 14.20 17.29 10.45
N GLY A 19 13.08 17.31 11.19
CA GLY A 19 12.37 18.54 11.56
C GLY A 19 11.46 19.13 10.48
N VAL A 20 11.35 18.51 9.30
CA VAL A 20 10.35 18.86 8.29
C VAL A 20 9.15 17.94 8.43
N GLN A 21 7.95 18.54 8.50
CA GLN A 21 6.69 17.82 8.64
C GLN A 21 5.92 17.78 7.32
N TYR A 22 5.39 16.60 7.03
CA TYR A 22 4.60 16.27 5.84
C TYR A 22 3.24 15.77 6.27
N TYR A 23 2.19 16.19 5.58
CA TYR A 23 0.81 15.86 5.95
C TYR A 23 0.11 15.12 4.82
N TYR A 24 -0.57 14.02 5.16
CA TYR A 24 -1.43 13.30 4.23
C TYR A 24 -2.79 13.03 4.88
N PHE A 25 -3.87 13.35 4.17
CA PHE A 25 -5.22 13.07 4.62
C PHE A 25 -5.79 11.86 3.88
N ALA A 26 -6.10 10.80 4.63
CA ALA A 26 -6.76 9.61 4.12
C ALA A 26 -8.25 9.66 4.48
N GLU A 27 -9.14 9.61 3.49
CA GLU A 27 -10.59 9.53 3.73
C GLU A 27 -11.02 8.16 4.28
N LYS A 28 -10.24 7.12 3.99
CA LYS A 28 -10.51 5.76 4.42
C LYS A 28 -9.23 5.14 4.93
N TRP A 29 -9.18 4.93 6.24
CA TRP A 29 -8.06 4.30 6.91
C TRP A 29 -8.48 2.99 7.55
N THR A 30 -7.70 1.94 7.33
CA THR A 30 -7.85 0.63 7.97
C THR A 30 -6.47 0.20 8.46
N ASP A 31 -6.35 -0.26 9.70
CA ASP A 31 -5.06 -0.69 10.25
C ASP A 31 -5.23 -1.86 11.22
N LYS A 32 -4.27 -2.78 11.19
CA LYS A 32 -4.25 -3.98 12.02
C LYS A 32 -4.13 -3.64 13.51
N ILE A 33 -3.25 -2.71 13.89
CA ILE A 33 -3.01 -2.33 15.30
C ILE A 33 -4.28 -1.73 15.91
N LEU A 34 -5.02 -0.94 15.13
CA LEU A 34 -6.31 -0.38 15.53
C LEU A 34 -7.40 -1.44 15.61
N TYR A 35 -7.44 -2.36 14.64
CA TYR A 35 -8.46 -3.40 14.55
C TYR A 35 -8.32 -4.48 15.63
N ASP A 36 -7.13 -5.05 15.80
CA ASP A 36 -6.89 -6.21 16.67
C ASP A 36 -7.11 -5.90 18.16
N LYS A 37 -7.07 -4.63 18.56
CA LYS A 37 -7.33 -4.24 19.94
C LYS A 37 -8.82 -4.15 20.28
N GLY A 38 -9.73 -4.31 19.31
CA GLY A 38 -11.18 -4.14 19.51
C GLY A 38 -11.54 -2.73 20.01
N ASN A 39 -10.65 -1.76 19.78
CA ASN A 39 -10.75 -0.42 20.31
C ASN A 39 -11.77 0.38 19.50
N THR A 40 -12.68 1.04 20.20
CA THR A 40 -13.44 2.15 19.63
C THR A 40 -12.69 3.43 20.00
N TYR A 41 -12.21 4.14 18.99
CA TYR A 41 -11.49 5.38 19.19
C TYR A 41 -12.48 6.55 19.17
N PRO A 42 -12.52 7.39 20.21
CA PRO A 42 -13.26 8.64 20.15
C PRO A 42 -12.82 9.50 18.97
N HIS A 43 -13.72 10.33 18.46
CA HIS A 43 -13.37 11.32 17.44
C HIS A 43 -12.17 12.18 17.90
N ASN A 44 -11.24 12.48 16.98
CA ASN A 44 -9.99 13.21 17.25
C ASN A 44 -8.98 12.47 18.15
N THR A 45 -9.01 11.14 18.21
CA THR A 45 -7.91 10.38 18.83
C THR A 45 -6.61 10.64 18.05
N VAL A 46 -5.55 11.02 18.78
CA VAL A 46 -4.18 11.08 18.25
C VAL A 46 -3.49 9.76 18.61
N ILE A 47 -2.87 9.14 17.62
CA ILE A 47 -2.13 7.89 17.79
C ILE A 47 -0.70 8.16 17.33
N GLU A 48 0.22 8.09 18.28
CA GLU A 48 1.65 8.22 18.01
C GLU A 48 2.22 6.82 17.83
N LEU A 49 2.88 6.59 16.70
CA LEU A 49 3.52 5.33 16.36
C LEU A 49 4.93 5.63 15.90
N ASP A 50 5.90 4.91 16.46
CA ASP A 50 7.25 4.91 15.92
C ASP A 50 7.26 4.20 14.56
N TYR A 51 7.92 4.81 13.58
CA TYR A 51 8.06 4.21 12.27
C TYR A 51 8.76 2.85 12.38
N THR A 52 8.06 1.80 11.94
CA THR A 52 8.62 0.46 11.81
C THR A 52 8.86 0.21 10.33
N ALA A 53 10.13 0.07 9.94
CA ALA A 53 10.46 -0.26 8.57
C ALA A 53 9.98 -1.67 8.21
N LYS A 54 9.68 -1.87 6.92
CA LYS A 54 9.43 -3.20 6.35
C LYS A 54 10.52 -4.18 6.78
N LEU A 55 10.13 -5.33 7.32
CA LEU A 55 11.06 -6.35 7.78
C LEU A 55 11.69 -7.07 6.59
N LYS A 56 12.97 -7.48 6.71
CA LYS A 56 13.65 -8.29 5.68
C LYS A 56 12.98 -9.64 5.40
N SER A 57 12.21 -10.15 6.36
CA SER A 57 11.43 -11.38 6.21
C SER A 57 10.16 -11.20 5.39
N GLU A 58 9.68 -9.96 5.23
CA GLU A 58 8.53 -9.66 4.37
C GLU A 58 9.01 -9.67 2.92
N GLU A 59 8.48 -10.61 2.14
CA GLU A 59 8.98 -10.89 0.79
C GLU A 59 8.86 -9.67 -0.12
N TYR A 60 7.74 -8.93 -0.07
CA TYR A 60 7.44 -7.87 -1.04
C TYR A 60 6.96 -6.57 -0.40
N LEU A 61 5.84 -6.61 0.31
CA LEU A 61 5.21 -5.44 0.95
C LEU A 61 4.95 -5.75 2.43
N SER A 62 4.88 -4.72 3.28
CA SER A 62 4.70 -4.95 4.72
C SER A 62 3.26 -5.37 5.03
N ASP A 63 3.11 -6.40 5.86
CA ASP A 63 1.80 -6.87 6.31
C ASP A 63 1.33 -6.14 7.58
N ASP A 64 2.27 -5.87 8.48
CA ASP A 64 1.98 -5.40 9.83
C ASP A 64 2.10 -3.88 9.99
N SER A 65 2.80 -3.21 9.08
CA SER A 65 3.01 -1.77 9.17
C SER A 65 1.83 -1.01 8.57
N PRO A 66 1.21 -0.05 9.29
CA PRO A 66 0.13 0.79 8.75
C PRO A 66 0.55 1.53 7.48
N PHE A 67 1.81 1.94 7.43
CA PHE A 67 2.43 2.54 6.26
C PHE A 67 3.91 2.18 6.23
N PHE A 68 4.51 2.25 5.06
CA PHE A 68 5.95 2.03 4.87
C PHE A 68 6.46 2.73 3.61
N PHE A 69 7.78 2.74 3.46
CA PHE A 69 8.45 3.24 2.27
C PHE A 69 9.10 2.09 1.50
N SER A 70 8.94 2.07 0.18
CA SER A 70 9.57 1.08 -0.71
C SER A 70 9.62 1.59 -2.14
N ASP A 71 10.74 1.36 -2.82
CA ASP A 71 10.87 1.49 -4.28
C ASP A 71 10.07 0.36 -4.95
N VAL A 72 8.84 0.67 -5.37
CA VAL A 72 7.93 -0.27 -6.04
C VAL A 72 7.83 -0.02 -7.53
N ASP A 73 8.31 1.12 -8.04
CA ASP A 73 8.30 1.43 -9.46
C ASP A 73 9.67 1.30 -10.18
N PHE A 74 10.71 0.95 -9.43
CA PHE A 74 12.08 0.66 -9.88
C PHE A 74 12.83 1.89 -10.43
N ASP A 75 12.51 3.08 -9.95
CA ASP A 75 13.21 4.32 -10.29
C ASP A 75 14.36 4.67 -9.32
N GLY A 76 14.43 4.00 -8.17
CA GLY A 76 15.46 4.16 -7.14
C GLY A 76 15.09 5.12 -6.01
N GLU A 77 13.93 5.75 -6.05
CA GLU A 77 13.34 6.50 -4.95
C GLU A 77 12.29 5.62 -4.22
N GLU A 78 12.00 5.95 -2.96
CA GLU A 78 10.99 5.19 -2.20
C GLU A 78 9.62 5.85 -2.29
N GLU A 79 8.60 5.07 -2.66
CA GLU A 79 7.21 5.50 -2.59
C GLU A 79 6.69 5.41 -1.16
N PHE A 80 5.79 6.31 -0.80
CA PHE A 80 5.01 6.19 0.43
C PHE A 80 3.84 5.25 0.18
N ILE A 81 3.71 4.21 1.00
CA ILE A 81 2.71 3.17 0.82
C ILE A 81 1.84 3.09 2.07
N ILE A 82 0.54 3.21 1.88
CA ILE A 82 -0.47 2.97 2.90
C ILE A 82 -0.94 1.52 2.79
N ASN A 83 -0.84 0.78 3.90
CA ASN A 83 -1.38 -0.55 4.04
C ASN A 83 -2.86 -0.45 4.43
N ARG A 84 -3.74 -0.85 3.52
CA ARG A 84 -5.16 -0.99 3.80
C ARG A 84 -5.44 -2.40 4.29
N TYR A 85 -5.41 -2.55 5.60
CA TYR A 85 -5.72 -3.79 6.29
C TYR A 85 -7.05 -4.40 5.82
N LYS A 86 -7.04 -5.70 5.49
CA LYS A 86 -8.21 -6.51 5.08
C LYS A 86 -9.08 -5.89 3.98
N SER A 87 -8.49 -5.08 3.11
CA SER A 87 -9.20 -4.35 2.07
C SER A 87 -9.00 -4.92 0.66
N GLY A 88 -8.25 -6.02 0.54
CA GLY A 88 -8.05 -6.77 -0.70
C GLY A 88 -8.87 -8.06 -0.75
N SER A 89 -8.50 -8.95 -1.67
CA SER A 89 -9.15 -10.24 -1.86
C SER A 89 -8.95 -11.19 -0.67
N ARG A 90 -10.01 -11.89 -0.26
CA ARG A 90 -9.97 -12.88 0.84
C ARG A 90 -9.37 -12.33 2.15
N ASP A 91 -9.71 -11.08 2.48
CA ASP A 91 -9.19 -10.34 3.63
C ASP A 91 -7.66 -10.11 3.59
N SER A 92 -7.03 -10.16 2.40
CA SER A 92 -5.66 -9.67 2.21
C SER A 92 -5.61 -8.15 2.43
N ASN A 93 -4.40 -7.63 2.66
CA ASN A 93 -4.20 -6.19 2.64
C ASN A 93 -4.09 -5.70 1.20
N ALA A 94 -4.73 -4.57 0.90
CA ALA A 94 -4.49 -3.81 -0.32
C ALA A 94 -3.52 -2.66 -0.01
N TYR A 95 -2.92 -2.08 -1.04
CA TYR A 95 -1.96 -0.99 -0.86
C TYR A 95 -2.31 0.22 -1.73
N ASP A 96 -2.29 1.41 -1.12
CA ASP A 96 -2.32 2.67 -1.86
C ASP A 96 -0.88 3.20 -1.96
N VAL A 97 -0.42 3.47 -3.17
CA VAL A 97 0.96 3.88 -3.47
C VAL A 97 0.99 5.37 -3.82
N TYR A 98 1.95 6.11 -3.27
CA TYR A 98 2.08 7.54 -3.48
C TYR A 98 3.51 7.93 -3.82
N ASP A 99 3.65 8.72 -4.88
CA ASP A 99 4.85 9.52 -5.10
C ASP A 99 4.91 10.63 -4.05
N VAL A 100 6.10 10.86 -3.49
CA VAL A 100 6.36 11.99 -2.60
C VAL A 100 7.14 13.05 -3.36
N SER A 101 6.48 14.15 -3.69
CA SER A 101 7.16 15.26 -4.38
C SER A 101 8.24 15.88 -3.46
N PRO A 102 9.24 16.59 -4.03
CA PRO A 102 10.25 17.32 -3.26
C PRO A 102 9.68 18.37 -2.31
N TYR A 103 8.43 18.80 -2.53
CA TYR A 103 7.71 19.77 -1.70
C TYR A 103 6.80 19.12 -0.66
N GLY A 104 6.77 17.79 -0.59
CA GLY A 104 5.99 17.07 0.40
C GLY A 104 4.55 16.75 0.04
N TYR A 105 4.15 16.98 -1.21
CA TYR A 105 2.86 16.52 -1.71
C TYR A 105 2.91 15.03 -2.03
N PHE A 106 1.88 14.31 -1.59
CA PHE A 106 1.64 12.91 -1.91
C PHE A 106 0.73 12.82 -3.14
N ILE A 107 1.17 12.11 -4.17
CA ILE A 107 0.45 11.94 -5.43
C ILE A 107 0.16 10.45 -5.59
N GLN A 108 -1.11 10.05 -5.49
CA GLN A 108 -1.49 8.64 -5.58
C GLN A 108 -1.25 8.12 -7.00
N LYS A 109 -0.58 6.98 -7.11
CA LYS A 109 -0.52 6.19 -8.33
C LYS A 109 -1.84 5.43 -8.47
N THR A 110 -2.58 5.72 -9.54
CA THR A 110 -3.95 5.22 -9.78
C THR A 110 -4.04 4.33 -11.01
N GLU A 111 -2.88 4.00 -11.58
CA GLU A 111 -2.69 3.13 -12.71
C GLU A 111 -2.27 1.73 -12.31
N VAL A 112 -2.52 0.76 -13.19
CA VAL A 112 -1.97 -0.59 -13.05
C VAL A 112 -0.45 -0.55 -13.22
N PRO A 113 0.31 -1.36 -12.44
CA PRO A 113 -0.17 -2.38 -11.50
C PRO A 113 -0.49 -1.89 -10.08
N PHE A 114 -0.24 -0.61 -9.75
CA PHE A 114 -0.29 -0.12 -8.36
C PHE A 114 -1.66 -0.30 -7.71
N THR A 115 -2.75 -0.14 -8.47
CA THR A 115 -4.12 -0.36 -7.99
C THR A 115 -4.46 -1.82 -7.73
N GLU A 116 -3.63 -2.77 -8.15
CA GLU A 116 -3.85 -4.22 -8.02
C GLU A 116 -2.91 -4.87 -6.98
N LEU A 117 -2.12 -4.08 -6.26
CA LEU A 117 -1.18 -4.60 -5.27
C LEU A 117 -1.94 -5.10 -4.03
N GLU A 118 -1.77 -6.38 -3.75
CA GLU A 118 -2.32 -7.04 -2.57
C GLU A 118 -1.28 -7.95 -1.90
N ASN A 119 -1.40 -8.10 -0.58
CA ASN A 119 -0.49 -8.93 0.21
C ASN A 119 -0.55 -10.39 -0.25
N GLY A 120 0.63 -10.98 -0.50
CA GLY A 120 0.76 -12.36 -0.96
C GLY A 120 0.26 -12.60 -2.39
N GLN A 121 -0.21 -11.57 -3.10
CA GLN A 121 -0.72 -11.62 -4.47
C GLN A 121 0.10 -10.75 -5.42
N CYS A 122 1.28 -10.28 -5.01
CA CYS A 122 2.19 -9.57 -5.88
C CYS A 122 3.63 -10.06 -5.68
N LYS A 123 4.45 -9.93 -6.74
CA LYS A 123 5.88 -10.20 -6.73
C LYS A 123 6.61 -9.12 -7.51
N PHE A 124 7.71 -8.65 -6.94
CA PHE A 124 8.57 -7.64 -7.54
C PHE A 124 9.89 -8.28 -7.95
N ASP A 125 10.34 -7.98 -9.17
CA ASP A 125 11.64 -8.35 -9.70
C ASP A 125 12.35 -7.08 -10.14
N SER A 126 13.23 -6.57 -9.29
CA SER A 126 13.96 -5.33 -9.53
C SER A 126 15.03 -5.46 -10.62
N GLU A 127 15.55 -6.68 -10.88
CA GLU A 127 16.52 -6.92 -11.95
C GLU A 127 15.88 -6.77 -13.33
N ASN A 128 14.71 -7.40 -13.50
CA ASN A 128 13.96 -7.37 -14.76
C ASN A 128 12.95 -6.21 -14.84
N LYS A 129 12.81 -5.45 -13.75
CA LYS A 129 11.83 -4.37 -13.54
C LYS A 129 10.41 -4.82 -13.85
N THR A 130 10.01 -5.92 -13.24
CA THR A 130 8.67 -6.50 -13.43
C THR A 130 7.89 -6.61 -12.13
N ILE A 131 6.58 -6.44 -12.24
CA ILE A 131 5.61 -6.67 -11.17
C ILE A 131 4.67 -7.77 -11.67
N THR A 132 4.64 -8.88 -10.97
CA THR A 132 3.65 -9.94 -11.21
C THR A 132 2.52 -9.79 -10.21
N VAL A 133 1.28 -9.70 -10.68
CA VAL A 133 0.06 -9.70 -9.86
C VAL A 133 -0.68 -11.02 -10.06
N PHE A 134 -1.10 -11.62 -8.97
CA PHE A 134 -1.87 -12.85 -8.91
C PHE A 134 -3.31 -12.53 -8.49
N GLY A 135 -4.28 -13.26 -9.03
CA GLY A 135 -5.69 -13.06 -8.70
C GLY A 135 -6.56 -14.25 -9.03
N SER A 136 -7.88 -14.06 -8.99
CA SER A 136 -8.84 -15.08 -9.41
C SER A 136 -10.08 -14.47 -10.05
N ASN A 137 -10.60 -15.08 -11.13
CA ASN A 137 -11.78 -14.60 -11.85
C ASN A 137 -13.12 -15.00 -11.22
N GLY A 138 -13.18 -15.21 -9.90
CA GLY A 138 -14.39 -15.59 -9.17
C GLY A 138 -14.87 -17.04 -9.37
N TRP A 139 -14.38 -17.74 -10.40
CA TRP A 139 -14.73 -19.13 -10.74
C TRP A 139 -13.62 -20.14 -10.40
N ASN A 140 -12.73 -19.80 -9.46
CA ASN A 140 -11.54 -20.56 -9.06
C ASN A 140 -10.41 -20.69 -10.12
N ASN A 141 -10.45 -19.95 -11.23
CA ASN A 141 -9.25 -19.88 -12.08
C ASN A 141 -8.28 -18.87 -11.49
N ALA A 142 -7.01 -19.27 -11.39
CA ALA A 142 -5.93 -18.35 -11.07
C ALA A 142 -5.69 -17.44 -12.28
N ILE A 143 -5.58 -16.14 -12.04
CA ILE A 143 -5.15 -15.16 -13.03
C ILE A 143 -3.75 -14.71 -12.64
N ARG A 144 -2.91 -14.45 -13.64
CA ARG A 144 -1.58 -13.88 -13.49
C ARG A 144 -1.35 -12.79 -14.53
N HIS A 145 -1.09 -11.57 -14.06
CA HIS A 145 -0.66 -10.45 -14.89
C HIS A 145 0.83 -10.15 -14.63
N ILE A 146 1.62 -9.97 -15.69
CA ILE A 146 2.99 -9.47 -15.57
C ILE A 146 3.04 -8.09 -16.22
N TYR A 147 3.45 -7.11 -15.42
CA TYR A 147 3.73 -5.76 -15.87
C TYR A 147 5.23 -5.54 -15.89
N GLN A 148 5.74 -4.92 -16.95
CA GLN A 148 7.15 -4.57 -17.08
C GLN A 148 7.31 -3.07 -17.25
N LEU A 149 8.26 -2.47 -16.53
CA LEU A 149 8.62 -1.07 -16.72
C LEU A 149 9.36 -0.89 -18.05
N LYS A 150 8.78 -0.09 -18.95
CA LYS A 150 9.41 0.36 -20.19
C LYS A 150 9.20 1.85 -20.35
N ASP A 151 10.26 2.58 -20.67
CA ASP A 151 10.20 4.04 -20.90
C ASP A 151 9.42 4.80 -19.81
N ARG A 152 9.63 4.43 -18.54
CA ARG A 152 8.98 4.98 -17.32
C ARG A 152 7.50 4.68 -17.16
N LYS A 153 6.98 3.68 -17.86
CA LYS A 153 5.60 3.23 -17.71
C LYS A 153 5.53 1.73 -17.61
N PHE A 154 4.62 1.22 -16.79
CA PHE A 154 4.31 -0.19 -16.76
C PHE A 154 3.43 -0.59 -17.93
N GLU A 155 3.86 -1.63 -18.63
CA GLU A 155 3.10 -2.27 -19.71
C GLU A 155 2.76 -3.70 -19.31
N LEU A 156 1.52 -4.13 -19.57
CA LEU A 156 1.13 -5.53 -19.44
C LEU A 156 1.82 -6.34 -20.55
N VAL A 157 2.72 -7.25 -20.17
CA VAL A 157 3.49 -8.08 -21.11
C VAL A 157 3.01 -9.52 -21.18
N GLN A 158 2.30 -10.01 -20.16
CA GLN A 158 1.72 -11.35 -20.12
C GLN A 158 0.47 -11.36 -19.24
N SER A 159 -0.55 -12.11 -19.66
CA SER A 159 -1.79 -12.34 -18.93
C SER A 159 -2.22 -13.79 -19.14
N GLU A 160 -2.39 -14.53 -18.05
CA GLU A 160 -2.78 -15.95 -18.02
C GLU A 160 -3.93 -16.20 -17.06
#